data_AF-A0A7X7JK99-F1
#
_entry.id   AF-A0A7X7JK99-F1
#
_cell.length_a   1.000
_cell.length_b   1.000
_cell.length_c   1.000
_cell.angle_alpha   90.00
_cell.angle_beta   90.00
_cell.angle_gamma   90.00
#
_symmetry.space_group_name_H-M   'P 1'
#
loop_
_entity.id
_entity.type
_entity.pdbx_description
1 polymer ?
#
loop_
_entity_poly.entity_id
_entity_poly.type
_entity_poly.pdbx_seq_one_letter_code
_entity_poly.pdbx_strand_id
1 'polypeptide(L)'
;MGFLVVLTLLLLGLVVGGSIERNHFRDLEQREHASRHRVVLSDKHCDDPRPVARASLAVGSVVISTDYFKQFLAAWRLLFGGELRGHATLLERARREALQRMKESAPHADLFLNVRFETFMISQNSQNALGTVELFAYGTAIRFVRRLDDDLDVPSPHDARR
;
A
#
# COMPACT_ATOMS: atom_id res chain seq x y z
N MET A 1 29.73 29.60 -14.08
CA MET A 1 28.52 29.14 -14.81
C MET A 1 28.19 27.67 -14.55
N GLY A 2 29.13 26.72 -14.70
CA GLY A 2 28.83 25.28 -14.52
C GLY A 2 28.28 24.87 -13.14
N PHE A 3 28.79 25.44 -12.05
CA PHE A 3 28.31 25.13 -10.69
C PHE A 3 26.84 25.53 -10.46
N LEU A 4 26.41 26.66 -11.02
CA LEU A 4 25.02 27.12 -10.93
C LEU A 4 24.06 26.17 -11.66
N VAL A 5 24.47 25.62 -12.81
CA VAL A 5 23.69 24.63 -13.57
C VAL A 5 23.53 23.33 -12.79
N VAL A 6 24.60 22.84 -12.16
CA VAL A 6 24.54 21.64 -11.32
C VAL A 6 23.63 21.86 -10.11
N LEU A 7 23.75 23.02 -9.44
CA LEU A 7 22.93 23.35 -8.28
C LEU A 7 21.44 23.47 -8.64
N THR A 8 21.12 24.05 -9.81
CA THR A 8 19.72 24.17 -10.26
C THR A 8 19.12 22.82 -10.62
N LEU A 9 19.86 21.95 -11.32
CA LEU A 9 19.40 20.58 -11.61
C LEU A 9 19.19 19.77 -10.33
N LEU A 10 20.05 19.93 -9.33
CA LEU A 10 19.93 19.29 -8.03
C LEU A 10 18.67 19.73 -7.28
N LEU A 11 18.43 21.05 -7.19
CA LEU A 11 17.21 21.58 -6.58
C LEU A 11 15.95 21.13 -7.32
N LEU A 12 15.96 21.14 -8.65
CA LEU A 12 14.83 20.70 -9.46
C LEU A 12 14.50 19.22 -9.21
N GLY A 13 15.51 18.35 -9.22
CA GLY A 13 15.34 16.93 -8.94
C GLY A 13 14.74 16.68 -7.55
N LEU A 14 15.21 17.39 -6.52
CA LEU A 14 14.67 17.26 -5.16
C LEU A 14 13.22 17.71 -5.03
N VAL A 15 12.87 18.83 -5.67
CA VAL A 15 11.50 19.36 -5.64
C VAL A 15 10.56 18.44 -6.41
N VAL A 16 10.93 18.02 -7.61
CA VAL A 16 10.11 17.13 -8.44
C VAL A 16 9.95 15.76 -7.80
N GLY A 17 11.05 15.13 -7.36
CA GLY A 17 11.02 13.82 -6.69
C GLY A 17 10.29 13.85 -5.35
N GLY A 18 10.32 14.97 -4.62
CA GLY A 18 9.50 15.18 -3.43
C GLY A 18 8.01 15.38 -3.75
N SER A 19 7.71 16.10 -4.82
CA SER A 19 6.33 16.38 -5.25
C SER A 19 5.62 15.12 -5.74
N ILE A 20 6.25 14.33 -6.61
CA ILE A 20 5.71 13.06 -7.12
C ILE A 20 5.40 12.11 -5.97
N GLU A 21 6.33 12.00 -5.01
CA GLU A 21 6.15 11.17 -3.82
C GLU A 21 4.95 11.59 -2.98
N ARG A 22 4.81 12.89 -2.70
CA ARG A 22 3.68 13.43 -1.93
C ARG A 22 2.34 13.22 -2.65
N ASN A 23 2.32 13.43 -3.96
CA ASN A 23 1.12 13.23 -4.77
C ASN A 23 0.71 11.75 -4.79
N HIS A 24 1.67 10.84 -4.89
CA HIS A 24 1.40 9.41 -4.82
C HIS A 24 0.82 8.99 -3.47
N PHE A 25 1.35 9.52 -2.35
CA PHE A 25 0.76 9.26 -1.03
C PHE A 25 -0.68 9.79 -0.91
N ARG A 26 -0.97 10.96 -1.48
CA ARG A 26 -2.32 11.54 -1.48
C ARG A 26 -3.31 10.69 -2.29
N ASP A 27 -2.90 10.21 -3.46
CA ASP A 27 -3.70 9.30 -4.28
C ASP A 27 -4.00 8.00 -3.51
N LEU A 28 -2.97 7.43 -2.89
CA LEU A 28 -3.08 6.21 -2.10
C LEU A 28 -4.05 6.38 -0.91
N GLU A 29 -3.94 7.49 -0.17
CA GLU A 29 -4.90 7.81 0.90
C GLU A 29 -6.33 7.88 0.38
N GLN A 30 -6.57 8.57 -0.75
CA GLN A 30 -7.91 8.67 -1.33
C GLN A 30 -8.49 7.28 -1.71
N ARG A 31 -7.68 6.43 -2.32
CA ARG A 31 -8.06 5.06 -2.71
C ARG A 31 -8.29 4.15 -1.50
N GLU A 32 -7.48 4.29 -0.46
CA GLU A 32 -7.68 3.62 0.82
C GLU A 32 -8.99 4.07 1.47
N HIS A 33 -9.26 5.38 1.45
CA HIS A 33 -10.50 5.98 1.98
C HIS A 33 -11.75 5.44 1.26
N ALA A 34 -11.71 5.36 -0.06
CA ALA A 34 -12.79 4.79 -0.85
C ALA A 34 -13.05 3.29 -0.56
N SER A 35 -12.01 2.55 -0.17
CA SER A 35 -12.06 1.10 0.07
C SER A 35 -12.10 0.67 1.54
N ARG A 36 -12.32 1.60 2.48
CA ARG A 36 -12.35 1.32 3.94
C ARG A 36 -13.42 0.33 4.35
N HIS A 37 -14.54 0.29 3.63
CA HIS A 37 -15.65 -0.62 3.90
C HIS A 37 -15.31 -2.10 3.65
N ARG A 38 -14.19 -2.37 2.95
CA ARG A 38 -13.76 -3.73 2.61
C ARG A 38 -12.79 -4.23 3.66
N VAL A 39 -13.29 -5.13 4.49
CA VAL A 39 -12.52 -5.71 5.59
C VAL A 39 -11.41 -6.59 5.03
N VAL A 40 -10.23 -6.50 5.65
CA VAL A 40 -9.06 -7.32 5.32
C VAL A 40 -8.60 -8.01 6.60
N LEU A 41 -8.52 -9.34 6.58
CA LEU A 41 -8.05 -10.14 7.70
C LEU A 41 -6.83 -10.96 7.27
N SER A 42 -5.82 -11.00 8.13
CA SER A 42 -4.68 -11.91 8.00
C SER A 42 -4.96 -13.30 8.57
N ASP A 43 -6.06 -13.45 9.33
CA ASP A 43 -6.50 -14.74 9.84
C ASP A 43 -7.14 -15.57 8.71
N LYS A 44 -7.02 -16.88 8.83
CA LYS A 44 -7.68 -17.88 8.00
C LYS A 44 -9.14 -18.08 8.44
N HIS A 45 -9.45 -17.88 9.71
CA HIS A 45 -10.80 -18.04 10.24
C HIS A 45 -11.53 -16.70 10.30
N CYS A 46 -12.81 -16.74 9.94
CA CYS A 46 -13.73 -15.62 10.12
C CYS A 46 -15.10 -16.20 10.42
N ASP A 47 -15.61 -15.85 11.62
CA ASP A 47 -16.92 -16.28 12.10
C ASP A 47 -18.01 -15.36 11.56
N ASP A 48 -18.16 -15.33 10.22
CA ASP A 48 -19.26 -14.62 9.58
C ASP A 48 -20.40 -15.61 9.30
N PRO A 49 -21.62 -15.39 9.83
CA PRO A 49 -22.75 -16.29 9.64
C PRO A 49 -23.34 -16.24 8.23
N ARG A 50 -22.92 -15.27 7.38
CA ARG A 50 -23.43 -15.15 6.00
C ARG A 50 -22.81 -16.23 5.11
N PRO A 51 -23.61 -16.95 4.30
CA PRO A 51 -23.08 -17.95 3.39
C PRO A 51 -22.26 -17.29 2.27
N VAL A 52 -21.20 -17.97 1.83
CA VAL A 52 -20.30 -17.49 0.76
C VAL A 52 -20.93 -17.74 -0.60
N ALA A 53 -21.15 -16.67 -1.37
CA ALA A 53 -21.63 -16.75 -2.75
C ALA A 53 -20.48 -17.04 -3.74
N ARG A 54 -19.32 -16.43 -3.50
CA ARG A 54 -18.14 -16.58 -4.36
C ARG A 54 -16.85 -16.39 -3.55
N ALA A 55 -15.85 -17.19 -3.87
CA ALA A 55 -14.48 -17.00 -3.41
C ALA A 55 -13.53 -16.96 -4.61
N SER A 56 -12.55 -16.07 -4.58
CA SER A 56 -11.51 -15.98 -5.62
C SER A 56 -10.19 -15.49 -5.03
N LEU A 57 -9.09 -15.86 -5.68
CA LEU A 57 -7.78 -15.29 -5.35
C LEU A 57 -7.76 -13.79 -5.70
N ALA A 58 -7.28 -12.96 -4.77
CA ALA A 58 -6.97 -11.56 -5.00
C ALA A 58 -5.47 -11.35 -4.86
N VAL A 59 -4.89 -10.54 -5.75
CA VAL A 59 -3.45 -10.30 -5.82
C VAL A 59 -3.17 -8.85 -6.16
N GLY A 60 -2.10 -8.30 -5.61
CA GLY A 60 -1.62 -6.96 -5.92
C GLY A 60 -0.12 -6.89 -5.74
N SER A 61 0.58 -6.28 -6.69
CA SER A 61 2.02 -6.09 -6.62
C SER A 61 2.42 -4.66 -6.92
N VAL A 62 3.54 -4.25 -6.33
CA VAL A 62 4.16 -2.97 -6.60
C VAL A 62 5.67 -3.10 -6.53
N VAL A 63 6.35 -2.43 -7.46
CA VAL A 63 7.80 -2.24 -7.43
C VAL A 63 8.04 -0.75 -7.22
N ILE A 64 8.73 -0.40 -6.14
CA ILE A 64 9.05 0.99 -5.80
C ILE A 64 10.56 1.11 -5.67
N SER A 65 11.13 1.94 -6.53
CA SER A 65 12.52 2.36 -6.43
C SER A 65 12.63 3.68 -5.69
N THR A 66 13.64 3.82 -4.84
CA THR A 66 14.03 5.10 -4.29
C THR A 66 14.79 5.90 -5.36
N ASP A 67 14.53 7.20 -5.38
CA ASP A 67 15.28 8.15 -6.17
C ASP A 67 16.75 8.21 -5.72
N TYR A 68 17.70 7.99 -6.64
CA TYR A 68 19.13 8.05 -6.39
C TYR A 68 19.56 9.34 -5.69
N PHE A 69 18.87 10.47 -5.96
CA PHE A 69 19.14 11.75 -5.31
C PHE A 69 18.81 11.75 -3.80
N LYS A 70 17.77 11.01 -3.39
CA LYS A 70 17.42 10.87 -1.96
C LYS A 70 18.40 9.96 -1.24
N GLN A 71 18.96 8.95 -1.90
CA GLN A 71 20.04 8.14 -1.32
C GLN A 71 21.31 8.97 -1.11
N PHE A 72 21.67 9.83 -2.07
CA PHE A 72 22.82 10.73 -1.92
C PHE A 72 22.64 11.70 -0.73
N LEU A 73 21.46 12.30 -0.58
CA LEU A 73 21.16 13.16 0.57
C LEU A 73 21.07 12.38 1.89
N ALA A 74 20.57 11.15 1.88
CA ALA A 74 20.55 10.30 3.06
C ALA A 74 21.97 9.96 3.52
N ALA A 75 22.89 9.67 2.59
CA ALA A 75 24.32 9.49 2.87
C ALA A 75 24.95 10.75 3.49
N TRP A 76 24.54 11.94 3.03
CA TRP A 76 24.94 13.21 3.64
C TRP A 76 24.37 13.39 5.06
N ARG A 77 23.12 13.01 5.31
CA ARG A 77 22.53 13.04 6.68
C ARG A 77 23.18 12.04 7.63
N LEU A 78 23.69 10.91 7.14
CA LEU A 78 24.44 9.94 7.95
C LEU A 78 25.73 10.54 8.52
N LEU A 79 26.40 11.46 7.81
CA LEU A 79 27.59 12.16 8.31
C LEU A 79 27.30 13.10 9.49
N PHE A 80 26.06 13.60 9.61
CA PHE A 80 25.62 14.49 10.69
C PHE A 80 24.81 13.78 11.79
N GLY A 81 24.58 12.48 11.67
CA GLY A 81 23.79 11.66 12.59
C GLY A 81 22.28 11.80 12.35
N GLY A 82 21.61 10.67 12.11
CA GLY A 82 20.15 10.61 11.94
C GLY A 82 19.64 9.22 11.54
N GLU A 83 18.37 8.95 11.82
CA GLU A 83 17.69 7.69 11.50
C GLU A 83 17.50 7.50 9.98
N LEU A 84 17.68 6.27 9.49
CA LEU A 84 17.44 5.84 8.09
C LEU A 84 15.94 5.78 7.75
N ARG A 85 15.21 6.90 7.89
CA ARG A 85 13.75 6.97 7.66
C ARG A 85 13.34 6.59 6.22
N GLY A 86 14.23 6.73 5.24
CA GLY A 86 13.92 6.45 3.83
C GLY A 86 13.50 5.00 3.55
N HIS A 87 14.12 4.02 4.21
CA HIS A 87 13.78 2.60 3.99
C HIS A 87 12.43 2.23 4.59
N ALA A 88 12.11 2.76 5.77
CA ALA A 88 10.81 2.54 6.41
C ALA A 88 9.67 3.14 5.58
N THR A 89 9.84 4.37 5.08
CA THR A 89 8.83 5.04 4.25
C THR A 89 8.61 4.35 2.91
N LEU A 90 9.67 3.79 2.28
CA LEU A 90 9.55 2.98 1.07
C LEU A 90 8.71 1.73 1.30
N LEU A 91 9.05 0.95 2.33
CA LEU A 91 8.39 -0.33 2.60
C LEU A 91 6.93 -0.10 3.02
N GLU A 92 6.66 0.95 3.81
CA GLU A 92 5.32 1.34 4.18
C GLU A 92 4.47 1.68 2.94
N ARG A 93 5.00 2.51 2.03
CA ARG A 93 4.31 2.83 0.77
C ARG A 93 4.06 1.59 -0.05
N ALA A 94 5.07 0.73 -0.22
CA ALA A 94 4.95 -0.49 -1.00
C ALA A 94 3.85 -1.40 -0.42
N ARG A 95 3.77 -1.49 0.92
CA ARG A 95 2.73 -2.25 1.62
C ARG A 95 1.33 -1.73 1.38
N ARG A 96 1.16 -0.43 1.54
CA ARG A 96 -0.13 0.23 1.33
C ARG A 96 -0.59 0.11 -0.12
N GLU A 97 0.29 0.39 -1.08
CA GLU A 97 -0.02 0.32 -2.51
C GLU A 97 -0.29 -1.13 -2.97
N ALA A 98 0.52 -2.12 -2.57
CA ALA A 98 0.26 -3.52 -2.93
C ALA A 98 -1.07 -4.02 -2.37
N LEU A 99 -1.37 -3.69 -1.10
CA LEU A 99 -2.66 -4.04 -0.49
C LEU A 99 -3.83 -3.37 -1.21
N GLN A 100 -3.68 -2.09 -1.55
CA GLN A 100 -4.71 -1.35 -2.26
C GLN A 100 -4.96 -1.92 -3.66
N ARG A 101 -3.90 -2.27 -4.41
CA ARG A 101 -4.01 -2.97 -5.70
C ARG A 101 -4.66 -4.34 -5.57
N MET A 102 -4.39 -5.09 -4.50
CA MET A 102 -5.05 -6.36 -4.22
C MET A 102 -6.56 -6.18 -3.98
N LYS A 103 -6.96 -5.11 -3.26
CA LYS A 103 -8.38 -4.78 -3.09
C LYS A 103 -9.05 -4.40 -4.42
N GLU A 104 -8.33 -3.71 -5.28
CA GLU A 104 -8.80 -3.29 -6.61
C GLU A 104 -8.89 -4.45 -7.59
N SER A 105 -8.08 -5.50 -7.43
CA SER A 105 -8.16 -6.71 -8.27
C SER A 105 -9.45 -7.49 -8.07
N ALA A 106 -10.16 -7.30 -6.96
CA ALA A 106 -11.42 -7.95 -6.65
C ALA A 106 -12.47 -6.92 -6.16
N PRO A 107 -12.99 -6.07 -7.07
CA PRO A 107 -13.85 -4.95 -6.69
C PRO A 107 -15.20 -5.38 -6.11
N HIS A 108 -15.57 -6.65 -6.26
CA HIS A 108 -16.84 -7.20 -5.81
C HIS A 108 -16.79 -7.78 -4.39
N ALA A 109 -15.59 -7.92 -3.81
CA ALA A 109 -15.39 -8.59 -2.53
C ALA A 109 -15.92 -7.77 -1.36
N ASP A 110 -16.61 -8.45 -0.45
CA ASP A 110 -17.06 -7.88 0.83
C ASP A 110 -15.97 -8.03 1.91
N LEU A 111 -15.17 -9.10 1.80
CA LEU A 111 -14.13 -9.48 2.74
C LEU A 111 -12.91 -10.04 2.00
N PHE A 112 -11.70 -9.73 2.49
CA PHE A 112 -10.46 -10.39 2.09
C PHE A 112 -9.91 -11.19 3.28
N LEU A 113 -9.76 -12.51 3.10
CA LEU A 113 -9.27 -13.44 4.11
C LEU A 113 -7.86 -13.93 3.83
N ASN A 114 -7.18 -14.34 4.90
CA ASN A 114 -5.83 -14.90 4.88
C ASN A 114 -4.86 -14.05 4.05
N VAL A 115 -4.92 -12.73 4.21
CA VAL A 115 -4.06 -11.82 3.45
C VAL A 115 -2.63 -11.90 3.96
N ARG A 116 -1.70 -12.14 3.02
CA ARG A 116 -0.25 -12.27 3.25
C ARG A 116 0.50 -11.28 2.36
N PHE A 117 1.72 -10.97 2.79
CA PHE A 117 2.66 -10.11 2.07
C PHE A 117 3.97 -10.86 1.86
N GLU A 118 4.53 -10.73 0.67
CA GLU A 118 5.87 -11.17 0.32
C GLU A 118 6.68 -9.96 -0.15
N THR A 119 7.93 -9.87 0.31
CA THR A 119 8.85 -8.78 -0.04
C THR A 119 10.04 -9.34 -0.77
N PHE A 120 10.34 -8.80 -1.94
CA PHE A 120 11.53 -9.13 -2.72
C PHE A 120 12.43 -7.92 -2.85
N MET A 121 13.71 -8.11 -2.56
CA MET A 121 14.72 -7.07 -2.65
C MET A 121 15.40 -7.14 -4.01
N ILE A 122 15.11 -6.17 -4.88
CA ILE A 122 15.72 -6.08 -6.21
C ILE A 122 16.96 -5.18 -6.10
N SER A 123 18.10 -5.78 -5.75
CA SER A 123 19.39 -5.10 -5.70
C SER A 123 20.26 -5.55 -6.87
N GLN A 124 20.42 -4.70 -7.89
CA GLN A 124 21.45 -4.87 -8.91
C GLN A 124 22.67 -4.01 -8.54
N ASN A 125 23.77 -4.68 -8.19
CA ASN A 125 25.16 -4.20 -8.36
C ASN A 125 25.81 -3.14 -7.44
N SER A 126 25.38 -2.91 -6.20
CA SER A 126 26.29 -2.23 -5.25
C SER A 126 26.06 -2.70 -3.83
N GLN A 127 27.15 -3.09 -3.16
CA GLN A 127 27.16 -3.52 -1.77
C GLN A 127 26.40 -2.47 -0.91
N ASN A 128 25.27 -2.89 -0.33
CA ASN A 128 24.50 -2.20 0.73
C ASN A 128 23.47 -1.12 0.35
N ALA A 129 23.00 -0.99 -0.89
CA ALA A 129 21.89 -0.06 -1.19
C ALA A 129 20.55 -0.79 -1.43
N LEU A 130 19.61 -0.71 -0.48
CA LEU A 130 18.19 -0.99 -0.73
C LEU A 130 17.63 0.10 -1.67
N GLY A 131 17.88 -0.05 -2.97
CA GLY A 131 17.44 0.87 -4.02
C GLY A 131 16.03 0.63 -4.50
N THR A 132 15.58 -0.63 -4.49
CA THR A 132 14.27 -1.03 -5.01
C THR A 132 13.68 -2.13 -4.15
N VAL A 133 12.39 -1.99 -3.83
CA VAL A 133 11.61 -3.01 -3.15
C VAL A 133 10.46 -3.43 -4.05
N GLU A 134 10.28 -4.73 -4.20
CA GLU A 134 9.06 -5.31 -4.73
C GLU A 134 8.25 -5.88 -3.57
N LEU A 135 6.95 -5.58 -3.57
CA LEU A 135 6.02 -6.14 -2.61
C LEU A 135 4.83 -6.77 -3.32
N PHE A 136 4.52 -7.99 -2.90
CA PHE A 136 3.41 -8.79 -3.39
C PHE A 136 2.42 -9.05 -2.24
N ALA A 137 1.16 -8.71 -2.44
CA ALA A 137 0.06 -8.96 -1.51
C ALA A 137 -0.94 -9.93 -2.15
N TYR A 138 -1.39 -10.91 -1.38
CA TYR A 138 -2.38 -11.89 -1.86
C TYR A 138 -3.27 -12.39 -0.74
N GLY A 139 -4.46 -12.88 -1.11
CA GLY A 139 -5.41 -13.49 -0.19
C GLY A 139 -6.66 -13.98 -0.92
N THR A 140 -7.69 -14.32 -0.16
CA THR A 140 -8.96 -14.80 -0.70
C THR A 140 -10.03 -13.72 -0.61
N ALA A 141 -10.47 -13.21 -1.75
CA ALA A 141 -11.63 -12.34 -1.85
C ALA A 141 -12.92 -13.17 -1.70
N ILE A 142 -13.77 -12.78 -0.76
CA ILE A 142 -15.04 -13.41 -0.45
C ILE A 142 -16.18 -12.44 -0.76
N ARG A 143 -17.20 -12.96 -1.43
CA ARG A 143 -18.50 -12.34 -1.61
C ARG A 143 -19.53 -13.14 -0.83
N PHE A 144 -20.32 -12.48 0.01
CA PHE A 144 -21.43 -13.13 0.70
C PHE A 144 -22.70 -13.13 -0.15
N VAL A 145 -23.57 -14.11 0.12
CA VAL A 145 -24.94 -14.08 -0.41
C VAL A 145 -25.67 -12.95 0.29
N ARG A 146 -26.27 -12.04 -0.48
CA ARG A 146 -27.15 -11.00 0.07
C ARG A 146 -28.42 -11.65 0.60
N ARG A 147 -28.81 -11.36 1.83
CA ARG A 147 -30.12 -11.78 2.34
C ARG A 147 -31.15 -10.77 1.88
N LEU A 148 -32.37 -11.20 1.53
CA LEU A 148 -33.45 -10.32 1.06
C LEU A 148 -33.79 -9.21 2.07
N ASP A 149 -33.52 -9.46 3.36
CA ASP A 149 -33.73 -8.50 4.45
C ASP A 149 -32.68 -7.38 4.49
N ASP A 150 -31.53 -7.49 3.79
CA ASP A 150 -30.50 -6.43 3.74
C ASP A 150 -30.92 -5.25 2.83
N ASP A 151 -31.81 -5.50 1.86
CA ASP A 151 -32.31 -4.47 0.92
C ASP A 151 -33.53 -3.70 1.49
N LEU A 152 -34.17 -4.27 2.50
CA LEU A 152 -35.11 -3.56 3.35
C LEU A 152 -34.25 -2.93 4.45
N ASP A 153 -34.28 -1.61 4.61
CA ASP A 153 -33.56 -0.88 5.67
C ASP A 153 -34.16 -1.21 7.06
N VAL A 154 -34.18 -2.50 7.41
CA VAL A 154 -34.71 -3.04 8.65
C VAL A 154 -33.61 -2.85 9.69
N PRO A 155 -33.83 -2.02 10.71
CA PRO A 155 -32.81 -1.77 11.71
C PRO A 155 -32.37 -3.08 12.36
N SER A 156 -31.06 -3.23 12.55
CA SER A 156 -30.48 -4.41 13.18
C SER A 156 -31.11 -4.60 14.56
N PRO A 157 -31.38 -5.84 15.03
CA PRO A 157 -31.87 -6.11 16.38
C PRO A 157 -30.98 -5.51 17.48
N HIS A 158 -29.71 -5.24 17.16
CA HIS A 158 -28.75 -4.61 18.06
C HIS A 158 -28.93 -3.09 18.19
N ASP A 159 -29.56 -2.43 17.21
CA ASP A 159 -29.82 -0.98 17.22
C ASP A 159 -31.05 -0.64 18.07
N ALA A 160 -31.95 -1.59 18.32
CA ALA A 160 -33.12 -1.42 19.19
C ALA A 160 -32.79 -1.43 20.70
N ARG A 161 -31.51 -1.57 21.08
CA ARG A 161 -31.05 -1.62 22.49
C ARG A 161 -30.13 -0.46 22.89
N ARG A 162 -30.01 0.60 22.08
CA ARG A 162 -29.27 1.82 22.43
C ARG A 162 -30.19 3.02 22.57
#